data_AF-A0AAV4JTB7-F1
#
_entry.id   AF-A0AAV4JTB7-F1
#
_cell.length_a   1.000
_cell.length_b   1.000
_cell.length_c   1.000
_cell.angle_alpha   90.00
_cell.angle_beta   90.00
_cell.angle_gamma   90.00
#
_symmetry.space_group_name_H-M   'P 1'
#
loop_
_entity.id
_entity.type
_entity.pdbx_description
1 polymer ?
#
loop_
_entity_poly.entity_id
_entity_poly.type
_entity_poly.pdbx_seq_one_letter_code
_entity_poly.pdbx_strand_id
1 'polypeptide(L)'
;MAWGPYNTNRNWTVPLTYTTSADPTGKRVAWIHDDGHFTLNENSSVTWIKGKVEPFGLYRVNYDTKGWQALSDLLSKDHDSLPAEQRKSLFNDAFALARSGMLDYKMLLNMTRYAERETDQSVKEEVAVGLTSIRDSLSAVISFDDNNHIVDDRATVDKYMKSLDLQPATRHDDKCSCKKSKEGIKSVYEEWLSEPQKSIASDRISDVYSYAIETNKRQDWDMLYHQSTKTRSSTNKWVMQTTLACTRDMTQLTRLLNYCLDPSKIDAVSVQTILEKVACTTGGRLLAFRFLRKNWQKLLEM
;
A
#
# COMPACT_ATOMS: atom_id res chain seq x y z
N MET A 1 -22.56 -2.71 20.92
CA MET A 1 -22.68 -1.25 20.69
C MET A 1 -22.43 -0.95 19.22
N ALA A 2 -23.31 -0.19 18.56
CA ALA A 2 -23.16 0.27 17.18
C ALA A 2 -23.08 1.80 17.17
N TRP A 3 -21.97 2.37 16.68
CA TRP A 3 -21.74 3.82 16.67
C TRP A 3 -21.56 4.34 15.24
N GLY A 4 -22.16 5.50 14.95
CA GLY A 4 -21.98 6.21 13.67
C GLY A 4 -20.81 7.21 13.70
N PRO A 5 -20.32 7.66 12.53
CA PRO A 5 -19.13 8.52 12.39
C PRO A 5 -19.32 9.98 12.81
N TYR A 6 -20.51 10.40 13.25
CA TYR A 6 -20.80 11.75 13.70
C TYR A 6 -21.40 11.74 15.09
N ASN A 7 -21.09 12.76 15.89
CA ASN A 7 -21.66 13.04 17.20
C ASN A 7 -23.15 13.45 17.08
N THR A 8 -23.94 12.53 16.55
CA THR A 8 -25.39 12.54 16.55
C THR A 8 -25.77 11.37 17.44
N ASN A 9 -26.56 11.59 18.48
CA ASN A 9 -27.23 10.53 19.26
C ASN A 9 -28.19 9.70 18.37
N ARG A 10 -27.67 9.07 17.32
CA ARG A 10 -28.41 8.24 16.38
C ARG A 10 -27.96 6.81 16.58
N ASN A 11 -28.79 6.06 17.28
CA ASN A 11 -28.64 4.62 17.38
C ASN A 11 -29.15 4.00 16.09
N TRP A 12 -28.40 3.02 15.59
CA TRP A 12 -28.76 2.28 14.40
C TRP A 12 -29.41 0.98 14.83
N THR A 13 -30.57 0.67 14.26
CA THR A 13 -31.08 -0.70 14.32
C THR A 13 -30.25 -1.56 13.37
N VAL A 14 -29.48 -2.51 13.91
CA VAL A 14 -28.52 -3.32 13.15
C VAL A 14 -28.88 -4.81 13.24
N PRO A 15 -29.09 -5.51 12.11
CA PRO A 15 -29.18 -6.96 12.11
C PRO A 15 -27.78 -7.57 12.22
N LEU A 16 -27.37 -7.91 13.44
CA LEU A 16 -26.15 -8.65 13.68
C LEU A 16 -26.34 -10.09 13.20
N THR A 17 -25.70 -10.46 12.11
CA THR A 17 -25.59 -11.84 11.68
C THR A 17 -24.36 -12.46 12.33
N TYR A 18 -24.45 -13.69 12.84
CA TYR A 18 -23.31 -14.33 13.48
C TYR A 18 -23.37 -15.86 13.37
N THR A 19 -22.22 -16.49 13.57
CA THR A 19 -22.02 -17.93 13.65
C THR A 19 -21.13 -18.25 14.86
N THR A 20 -21.12 -19.51 15.30
CA THR A 20 -20.46 -19.93 16.56
C THR A 20 -19.73 -21.25 16.36
N SER A 21 -18.83 -21.58 17.30
CA SER A 21 -18.13 -22.87 17.30
C SER A 21 -19.04 -24.10 17.37
N ALA A 22 -20.26 -23.97 17.90
CA ALA A 22 -21.22 -25.06 17.98
C ALA A 22 -21.91 -25.35 16.63
N ASP A 23 -21.93 -24.37 15.74
CA ASP A 23 -22.56 -24.46 14.42
C ASP A 23 -21.85 -23.51 13.42
N PRO A 24 -20.62 -23.85 12.96
CA PRO A 24 -19.77 -22.94 12.18
C PRO A 24 -20.32 -22.55 10.81
N THR A 25 -21.18 -23.40 10.24
CA THR A 25 -21.84 -23.16 8.96
C THR A 25 -23.22 -22.54 9.14
N GLY A 26 -23.81 -22.67 10.33
CA GLY A 26 -25.07 -22.06 10.68
C GLY A 26 -25.00 -20.55 10.77
N LYS A 27 -26.13 -19.92 10.42
CA LYS A 27 -26.32 -18.48 10.45
C LYS A 27 -27.41 -18.14 11.45
N ARG A 28 -27.08 -17.23 12.36
CA ARG A 28 -28.01 -16.67 13.34
C ARG A 28 -28.15 -15.17 13.13
N VAL A 29 -29.28 -14.60 13.54
CA VAL A 29 -29.55 -13.17 13.45
C VAL A 29 -30.01 -12.67 14.82
N ALA A 30 -29.37 -11.62 15.31
CA ALA A 30 -29.78 -10.85 16.47
C ALA A 30 -30.03 -9.40 16.04
N TRP A 31 -31.16 -8.83 16.43
CA TRP A 31 -31.45 -7.43 16.17
C TRP A 31 -30.96 -6.60 17.34
N ILE A 32 -30.04 -5.67 17.06
CA ILE A 32 -29.60 -4.66 18.01
C ILE A 32 -30.46 -3.42 17.73
N HIS A 33 -31.23 -3.00 18.73
CA HIS A 33 -32.14 -1.85 18.63
C HIS A 33 -31.53 -0.62 19.31
N ASP A 34 -32.37 0.39 19.54
CA ASP A 34 -31.97 1.74 19.95
C ASP A 34 -31.35 1.82 21.34
N ASP A 35 -31.34 0.76 22.13
CA ASP A 35 -30.64 0.70 23.42
C ASP A 35 -29.15 0.31 23.28
N GLY A 36 -28.70 -0.02 22.06
CA GLY A 36 -27.30 -0.23 21.69
C GLY A 36 -26.64 -1.48 22.30
N HIS A 37 -27.40 -2.28 23.06
CA HIS A 37 -26.93 -3.48 23.73
C HIS A 37 -27.84 -4.66 23.45
N PHE A 38 -27.23 -5.84 23.31
CA PHE A 38 -27.94 -7.09 23.13
C PHE A 38 -27.09 -8.19 23.76
N THR A 39 -27.72 -9.10 24.50
CA THR A 39 -27.02 -10.24 25.11
C THR A 39 -27.31 -11.49 24.29
N LEU A 40 -26.24 -12.09 23.76
CA LEU A 40 -26.32 -13.39 23.09
C LEU A 40 -26.41 -14.50 24.15
N ASN A 41 -27.51 -15.24 24.16
CA ASN A 41 -27.69 -16.40 25.04
C ASN A 41 -27.13 -17.65 24.36
N GLU A 42 -25.81 -17.76 24.32
CA GLU A 42 -25.11 -18.93 23.78
C GLU A 42 -24.76 -19.96 24.86
N ASN A 43 -24.59 -21.21 24.46
CA ASN A 43 -24.16 -22.27 25.37
C ASN A 43 -22.72 -21.99 25.86
N SER A 44 -22.44 -22.30 27.13
CA SER A 44 -21.10 -22.29 27.73
C SER A 44 -20.03 -23.08 26.95
N SER A 45 -20.42 -24.03 26.10
CA SER A 45 -19.51 -24.76 25.20
C SER A 45 -19.04 -23.97 23.99
N VAL A 46 -19.63 -22.80 23.70
CA VAL A 46 -19.22 -21.94 22.59
C VAL A 46 -17.86 -21.30 22.89
N THR A 47 -16.87 -21.61 22.07
CA THR A 47 -15.48 -21.16 22.25
C THR A 47 -15.15 -19.92 21.43
N TRP A 48 -15.88 -19.66 20.35
CA TRP A 48 -15.75 -18.47 19.53
C TRP A 48 -17.10 -18.07 18.91
N ILE A 49 -17.25 -16.77 18.66
CA ILE A 49 -18.39 -16.19 17.94
C ILE A 49 -17.81 -15.32 16.84
N LYS A 50 -18.30 -15.49 15.62
CA LYS A 50 -17.94 -14.63 14.49
C LYS A 50 -19.19 -13.89 14.02
N GLY A 51 -19.16 -12.58 14.10
CA GLY A 51 -20.19 -11.68 13.59
C GLY A 51 -19.99 -11.32 12.11
N LYS A 52 -21.02 -10.71 11.52
CA LYS A 52 -21.09 -10.30 10.11
C LYS A 52 -20.81 -11.46 9.16
N VAL A 53 -21.66 -12.48 9.22
CA VAL A 53 -21.62 -13.64 8.31
C VAL A 53 -22.05 -13.22 6.90
N GLU A 54 -22.99 -12.28 6.80
CA GLU A 54 -23.51 -11.77 5.53
C GLU A 54 -22.69 -10.58 4.99
N PRO A 55 -22.44 -10.52 3.66
CA PRO A 55 -21.64 -9.46 3.04
C PRO A 55 -22.36 -8.09 3.03
N PHE A 56 -23.68 -8.04 3.21
CA PHE A 56 -24.48 -6.82 3.08
C PHE A 56 -24.55 -5.96 4.35
N GLY A 57 -23.99 -6.42 5.47
CA GLY A 57 -23.99 -5.66 6.72
C GLY A 57 -23.11 -4.41 6.65
N LEU A 58 -23.71 -3.22 6.70
CA LEU A 58 -23.01 -1.93 6.74
C LEU A 58 -22.50 -1.57 8.15
N TYR A 59 -21.76 -2.50 8.77
CA TYR A 59 -21.14 -2.33 10.07
C TYR A 59 -19.82 -3.11 10.13
N ARG A 60 -19.00 -2.82 11.15
CA ARG A 60 -17.80 -3.58 11.50
C ARG A 60 -18.02 -4.27 12.84
N VAL A 61 -17.44 -5.44 13.02
CA VAL A 61 -17.53 -6.18 14.28
C VAL A 61 -16.20 -6.10 15.00
N ASN A 62 -16.22 -5.55 16.21
CA ASN A 62 -15.09 -5.59 17.12
C ASN A 62 -15.38 -6.60 18.24
N TYR A 63 -14.33 -7.28 18.69
CA TYR A 63 -14.36 -8.23 19.79
C TYR A 63 -13.50 -7.72 20.94
N ASP A 64 -13.72 -8.23 22.13
CA ASP A 64 -12.76 -8.04 23.22
C ASP A 64 -11.49 -8.87 22.96
N THR A 65 -10.48 -8.72 23.83
CA THR A 65 -9.21 -9.43 23.67
C THR A 65 -9.39 -10.95 23.62
N LYS A 66 -10.34 -11.51 24.38
CA LYS A 66 -10.61 -12.95 24.39
C LYS A 66 -11.25 -13.41 23.09
N GLY A 67 -12.22 -12.66 22.55
CA GLY A 67 -12.86 -12.96 21.28
C GLY A 67 -11.89 -12.89 20.10
N TRP A 68 -11.04 -11.85 20.05
CA TRP A 68 -9.96 -11.79 19.05
C TRP A 68 -8.98 -12.94 19.16
N GLN A 69 -8.57 -13.31 20.38
CA GLN A 69 -7.70 -14.46 20.60
C GLN A 69 -8.36 -15.77 20.15
N ALA A 70 -9.64 -15.97 20.45
CA ALA A 70 -10.37 -17.16 20.05
C ALA A 70 -10.47 -17.29 18.52
N LEU A 71 -10.72 -16.19 17.81
CA LEU A 71 -10.73 -16.15 16.34
C LEU A 71 -9.32 -16.34 15.76
N SER A 72 -8.28 -15.77 16.39
CA SER A 72 -6.89 -15.99 16.01
C SER A 72 -6.48 -17.47 16.13
N ASP A 73 -6.92 -18.12 17.21
CA ASP A 73 -6.67 -19.54 17.47
C ASP A 73 -7.42 -20.41 16.47
N LEU A 74 -8.66 -20.05 16.12
CA LEU A 74 -9.47 -20.72 15.10
C LEU A 74 -8.76 -20.69 13.74
N LEU A 75 -8.37 -19.49 13.26
CA LEU A 75 -7.62 -19.34 12.02
C LEU A 75 -6.32 -20.17 12.02
N SER A 76 -5.69 -20.28 13.19
CA SER A 76 -4.44 -21.01 13.33
C SER A 76 -4.59 -22.53 13.42
N LYS A 77 -5.74 -23.05 13.85
CA LYS A 77 -5.96 -24.48 14.07
C LYS A 77 -6.78 -25.11 12.95
N ASP A 78 -7.82 -24.41 12.50
CA ASP A 78 -8.83 -24.91 11.56
C ASP A 78 -9.52 -23.72 10.86
N HIS A 79 -8.80 -23.04 9.96
CA HIS A 79 -9.35 -21.87 9.26
C HIS A 79 -10.47 -22.24 8.27
N ASP A 80 -10.49 -23.47 7.75
CA ASP A 80 -11.50 -23.92 6.79
C ASP A 80 -12.90 -24.07 7.41
N SER A 81 -12.97 -24.15 8.75
CA SER A 81 -14.23 -24.02 9.49
C SER A 81 -14.94 -22.68 9.25
N LEU A 82 -14.20 -21.64 8.81
CA LEU A 82 -14.76 -20.36 8.36
C LEU A 82 -14.64 -20.23 6.83
N PRO A 83 -15.76 -20.03 6.11
CA PRO A 83 -15.74 -19.76 4.67
C PRO A 83 -14.83 -18.58 4.32
N ALA A 84 -14.22 -18.59 3.13
CA ALA A 84 -13.29 -17.56 2.67
C ALA A 84 -13.83 -16.12 2.83
N GLU A 85 -15.09 -15.87 2.45
CA GLU A 85 -15.73 -14.55 2.61
C GLU A 85 -15.81 -14.09 4.06
N GLN A 86 -15.96 -15.04 5.00
CA GLN A 86 -15.99 -14.73 6.41
C GLN A 86 -14.61 -14.36 6.95
N ARG A 87 -13.56 -15.03 6.47
CA ARG A 87 -12.16 -14.71 6.80
C ARG A 87 -11.73 -13.37 6.21
N LYS A 88 -12.11 -13.07 4.97
CA LYS A 88 -11.92 -11.75 4.34
C LYS A 88 -12.57 -10.63 5.16
N SER A 89 -13.85 -10.78 5.48
CA SER A 89 -14.58 -9.80 6.30
C SER A 89 -13.91 -9.58 7.67
N LEU A 90 -13.43 -10.66 8.30
CA LEU A 90 -12.70 -10.60 9.56
C LEU A 90 -11.40 -9.78 9.44
N PHE A 91 -10.58 -10.02 8.42
CA PHE A 91 -9.36 -9.23 8.21
C PHE A 91 -9.64 -7.79 7.82
N ASN A 92 -10.64 -7.55 6.97
CA ASN A 92 -11.07 -6.21 6.61
C ASN A 92 -11.42 -5.37 7.86
N ASP A 93 -12.18 -5.96 8.78
CA ASP A 93 -12.52 -5.34 10.06
C ASP A 93 -11.29 -5.20 10.96
N ALA A 94 -10.46 -6.23 11.09
CA ALA A 94 -9.27 -6.20 11.94
C ALA A 94 -8.28 -5.09 11.52
N PHE A 95 -7.98 -4.95 10.22
CA PHE A 95 -7.10 -3.88 9.73
C PHE A 95 -7.69 -2.49 9.94
N ALA A 96 -9.00 -2.33 9.72
CA ALA A 96 -9.68 -1.05 9.95
C ALA A 96 -9.71 -0.65 11.43
N LEU A 97 -9.99 -1.62 12.31
CA LEU A 97 -10.03 -1.42 13.76
C LEU A 97 -8.64 -1.15 14.34
N ALA A 98 -7.60 -1.80 13.82
CA ALA A 98 -6.23 -1.50 14.24
C ALA A 98 -5.82 -0.08 13.83
N ARG A 99 -6.18 0.34 12.61
CA ARG A 99 -5.92 1.72 12.13
C ARG A 99 -6.65 2.77 12.97
N SER A 100 -7.82 2.46 13.52
CA SER A 100 -8.56 3.37 14.42
C SER A 100 -8.14 3.27 15.89
N GLY A 101 -7.16 2.43 16.23
CA GLY A 101 -6.71 2.21 17.60
C GLY A 101 -7.67 1.37 18.47
N MET A 102 -8.65 0.70 17.85
CA MET A 102 -9.63 -0.16 18.52
C MET A 102 -9.21 -1.65 18.60
N LEU A 103 -8.16 -2.04 17.89
CA LEU A 103 -7.50 -3.34 17.96
C LEU A 103 -5.98 -3.14 18.08
N ASP A 104 -5.34 -3.86 18.98
CA ASP A 104 -3.89 -3.79 19.15
C ASP A 104 -3.16 -4.40 17.93
N TYR A 105 -2.16 -3.69 17.40
CA TYR A 105 -1.38 -4.16 16.24
C TYR A 105 -0.66 -5.50 16.53
N LYS A 106 -0.27 -5.79 17.77
CA LYS A 106 0.29 -7.09 18.16
C LYS A 106 -0.73 -8.21 17.97
N MET A 107 -2.00 -7.98 18.32
CA MET A 107 -3.07 -8.95 18.08
C MET A 107 -3.30 -9.14 16.57
N LEU A 108 -3.46 -8.04 15.83
CA LEU A 108 -3.61 -8.07 14.37
C LEU A 108 -2.46 -8.83 13.68
N LEU A 109 -1.21 -8.48 13.97
CA LEU A 109 -0.03 -9.11 13.36
C LEU A 109 0.16 -10.56 13.81
N ASN A 110 -0.32 -10.94 15.00
CA ASN A 110 -0.36 -12.34 15.39
C ASN A 110 -1.38 -13.12 14.56
N MET A 111 -2.57 -12.55 14.34
CA MET A 111 -3.60 -13.16 13.50
C MET A 111 -3.12 -13.40 12.07
N THR A 112 -2.44 -12.42 11.44
CA THR A 112 -1.98 -12.55 10.05
C THR A 112 -1.00 -13.69 9.80
N ARG A 113 -0.36 -14.24 10.85
CA ARG A 113 0.59 -15.36 10.73
C ARG A 113 -0.04 -16.62 10.13
N TYR A 114 -1.34 -16.83 10.33
CA TYR A 114 -2.00 -18.01 9.77
C TYR A 114 -2.01 -18.01 8.23
N ALA A 115 -1.81 -16.86 7.58
CA ALA A 115 -1.87 -16.70 6.13
C ALA A 115 -0.83 -17.57 5.39
N GLU A 116 0.23 -18.01 6.08
CA GLU A 116 1.18 -19.02 5.57
C GLU A 116 0.48 -20.33 5.17
N ARG A 117 -0.64 -20.67 5.82
CA ARG A 117 -1.45 -21.87 5.54
C ARG A 117 -2.74 -21.57 4.77
N GLU A 118 -3.01 -20.30 4.46
CA GLU A 118 -4.18 -19.93 3.68
C GLU A 118 -4.04 -20.44 2.24
N THR A 119 -5.09 -21.01 1.69
CA THR A 119 -5.11 -21.50 0.30
C THR A 119 -6.04 -20.68 -0.58
N ASP A 120 -7.01 -19.97 0.00
CA ASP A 120 -7.90 -19.10 -0.75
C ASP A 120 -7.19 -17.80 -1.15
N GLN A 121 -7.03 -17.63 -2.45
CA GLN A 121 -6.32 -16.50 -3.03
C GLN A 121 -6.97 -15.15 -2.66
N SER A 122 -8.29 -15.09 -2.57
CA SER A 122 -8.99 -13.85 -2.25
C SER A 122 -8.83 -13.43 -0.79
N VAL A 123 -8.61 -14.40 0.12
CA VAL A 123 -8.26 -14.12 1.52
C VAL A 123 -6.81 -13.65 1.62
N LYS A 124 -5.87 -14.30 0.91
CA LYS A 124 -4.47 -13.83 0.82
C LYS A 124 -4.38 -12.39 0.34
N GLU A 125 -5.15 -12.04 -0.69
CA GLU A 125 -5.22 -10.69 -1.24
C GLU A 125 -5.72 -9.67 -0.20
N GLU A 126 -6.77 -9.98 0.57
CA GLU A 126 -7.28 -9.10 1.63
C GLU A 126 -6.21 -8.84 2.72
N VAL A 127 -5.52 -9.90 3.17
CA VAL A 127 -4.42 -9.77 4.13
C VAL A 127 -3.27 -8.94 3.54
N ALA A 128 -2.92 -9.18 2.28
CA ALA A 128 -1.89 -8.45 1.57
C ALA A 128 -2.22 -6.96 1.44
N VAL A 129 -3.47 -6.60 1.12
CA VAL A 129 -3.95 -5.21 1.06
C VAL A 129 -3.76 -4.52 2.42
N GLY A 130 -4.14 -5.18 3.51
CA GLY A 130 -3.97 -4.67 4.86
C GLY A 130 -2.51 -4.44 5.24
N LEU A 131 -1.64 -5.44 5.03
CA LEU A 131 -0.20 -5.34 5.29
C LEU A 131 0.49 -4.30 4.40
N THR A 132 0.05 -4.18 3.14
CA THR A 132 0.52 -3.14 2.20
C THR A 132 0.16 -1.74 2.71
N SER A 133 -1.03 -1.58 3.30
CA SER A 133 -1.41 -0.32 3.93
C SER A 133 -0.52 0.04 5.13
N ILE A 134 -0.10 -0.95 5.92
CA ILE A 134 0.85 -0.73 7.04
C ILE A 134 2.21 -0.32 6.47
N ARG A 135 2.73 -1.10 5.52
CA ARG A 135 3.98 -0.81 4.80
C ARG A 135 3.99 0.62 4.26
N ASP A 136 2.96 1.01 3.51
CA ASP A 136 2.90 2.34 2.91
C ASP A 136 2.84 3.45 3.97
N SER A 137 2.21 3.21 5.12
CA SER A 137 2.18 4.18 6.21
C SER A 137 3.56 4.43 6.79
N LEU A 138 4.43 3.40 6.84
CA LEU A 138 5.81 3.52 7.31
C LEU A 138 6.68 4.40 6.41
N SER A 139 6.35 4.56 5.13
CA SER A 139 7.07 5.50 4.25
C SER A 139 6.93 6.97 4.66
N ALA A 140 6.01 7.29 5.58
CA ALA A 140 5.88 8.63 6.16
C ALA A 140 6.85 8.86 7.34
N VAL A 141 7.41 7.78 7.88
CA VAL A 141 8.29 7.81 9.05
C VAL A 141 9.74 7.78 8.57
N ILE A 142 10.54 8.70 9.08
CA ILE A 142 11.99 8.63 8.93
C ILE A 142 12.50 7.85 10.14
N SER A 143 12.93 6.61 9.91
CA SER A 143 13.55 5.77 10.93
C SER A 143 15.06 5.80 10.78
N PHE A 144 15.76 5.58 11.89
CA PHE A 144 17.22 5.55 11.92
C PHE A 144 17.71 4.23 12.51
N ASP A 145 18.77 3.66 11.95
CA ASP A 145 19.48 2.53 12.58
C ASP A 145 20.34 3.01 13.78
N ASP A 146 20.96 2.06 14.48
CA ASP A 146 21.84 2.34 15.62
C ASP A 146 23.06 3.23 15.25
N ASN A 147 23.37 3.33 13.95
CA ASN A 147 24.45 4.16 13.41
C ASN A 147 23.92 5.49 12.81
N ASN A 148 22.65 5.84 13.06
CA ASN A 148 22.00 7.06 12.60
C ASN A 148 21.85 7.17 11.06
N HIS A 149 21.83 6.05 10.34
CA HIS A 149 21.46 6.00 8.93
C HIS A 149 19.95 5.90 8.76
N ILE A 150 19.40 6.59 7.76
CA ILE A 150 17.98 6.48 7.43
C ILE A 150 17.67 5.06 6.96
N VAL A 151 16.73 4.39 7.62
CA VAL A 151 16.25 3.05 7.29
C VAL A 151 14.87 3.13 6.64
N ASP A 152 14.64 2.25 5.67
CA ASP A 152 13.33 2.06 5.06
C ASP A 152 12.60 0.87 5.71
N ASP A 153 11.79 1.15 6.73
CA ASP A 153 11.04 0.12 7.47
C ASP A 153 10.01 -0.64 6.61
N ARG A 154 9.72 -0.16 5.40
CA ARG A 154 8.93 -0.93 4.42
C ARG A 154 9.57 -2.27 4.12
N ALA A 155 10.90 -2.34 4.10
CA ALA A 155 11.64 -3.57 3.82
C ALA A 155 11.34 -4.66 4.85
N THR A 156 11.10 -4.28 6.11
CA THR A 156 10.71 -5.21 7.18
C THR A 156 9.33 -5.81 6.90
N VAL A 157 8.36 -4.99 6.49
CA VAL A 157 7.02 -5.48 6.12
C VAL A 157 7.07 -6.31 4.84
N ASP A 158 7.86 -5.90 3.84
CA ASP A 158 8.07 -6.67 2.60
C ASP A 158 8.64 -8.06 2.88
N LYS A 159 9.63 -8.16 3.78
CA LYS A 159 10.19 -9.44 4.23
C LYS A 159 9.14 -10.30 4.95
N TYR A 160 8.32 -9.69 5.80
CA TYR A 160 7.25 -10.39 6.51
C TYR A 160 6.18 -10.91 5.55
N MET A 161 5.70 -10.08 4.62
CA MET A 161 4.72 -10.50 3.60
C MET A 161 5.26 -11.65 2.75
N LYS A 162 6.52 -11.57 2.32
CA LYS A 162 7.19 -12.65 1.58
C LYS A 162 7.27 -13.95 2.38
N SER A 163 7.49 -13.88 3.70
CA SER A 163 7.50 -15.08 4.56
C SER A 163 6.13 -15.75 4.69
N LEU A 164 5.05 -15.04 4.38
CA LEU A 164 3.69 -15.55 4.37
C LEU A 164 3.22 -15.95 2.96
N ASP A 165 4.10 -15.98 1.96
CA ASP A 165 3.74 -16.17 0.55
C ASP A 165 2.69 -15.17 0.05
N LEU A 166 2.77 -13.93 0.55
CA LEU A 166 1.92 -12.82 0.13
C LEU A 166 2.71 -11.90 -0.80
N GLN A 167 2.07 -11.53 -1.92
CA GLN A 167 2.56 -10.47 -2.78
C GLN A 167 1.96 -9.14 -2.32
N PRO A 168 2.73 -8.04 -2.27
CA PRO A 168 2.18 -6.71 -2.05
C PRO A 168 1.02 -6.45 -3.00
N ALA A 169 -0.08 -5.94 -2.46
CA ALA A 169 -1.22 -5.63 -3.30
C ALA A 169 -0.79 -4.53 -4.28
N THR A 170 -0.87 -4.81 -5.58
CA THR A 170 -0.71 -3.78 -6.59
C THR A 170 -1.88 -2.82 -6.42
N ARG A 171 -1.68 -1.71 -5.72
CA ARG A 171 -2.64 -0.62 -5.85
C ARG A 171 -2.66 -0.27 -7.34
N HIS A 172 -3.87 -0.17 -7.90
CA HIS A 172 -4.09 0.25 -9.29
C HIS A 172 -3.41 1.58 -9.66
N ASP A 173 -2.84 2.29 -8.70
CA ASP A 173 -1.87 3.35 -8.90
C ASP A 173 -0.43 2.86 -8.62
N ASP A 174 0.19 2.29 -9.66
CA ASP A 174 1.63 2.03 -9.79
C ASP A 174 2.49 3.32 -9.82
N LYS A 175 1.95 4.43 -9.30
CA LYS A 175 2.51 5.79 -9.39
C LYS A 175 3.77 5.97 -8.53
N CYS A 176 3.90 5.19 -7.46
CA CYS A 176 5.11 5.14 -6.63
C CYS A 176 6.19 4.18 -7.18
N SER A 177 5.89 3.39 -8.21
CA SER A 177 6.76 2.30 -8.65
C SER A 177 7.84 2.82 -9.60
N CYS A 178 9.04 2.96 -9.09
CA CYS A 178 10.24 3.01 -9.92
C CYS A 178 10.56 1.58 -10.37
N LYS A 179 10.33 1.29 -11.65
CA LYS A 179 10.63 -0.02 -12.22
C LYS A 179 12.11 -0.34 -12.01
N LYS A 180 12.38 -1.55 -11.53
CA LYS A 180 13.75 -2.06 -11.55
C LYS A 180 14.10 -2.52 -12.95
N SER A 181 15.33 -2.27 -13.35
CA SER A 181 15.83 -2.73 -14.62
C SER A 181 15.93 -4.26 -14.65
N LYS A 182 15.64 -4.87 -15.80
CA LYS A 182 15.73 -6.33 -15.99
C LYS A 182 17.18 -6.77 -16.19
N GLU A 183 17.49 -8.02 -15.83
CA GLU A 183 18.79 -8.62 -16.11
C GLU A 183 19.10 -8.58 -17.63
N GLY A 184 20.37 -8.33 -17.97
CA GLY A 184 20.83 -8.27 -19.36
C GLY A 184 20.54 -6.93 -20.08
N ILE A 185 19.98 -5.91 -19.42
CA ILE A 185 19.76 -4.60 -20.05
C ILE A 185 21.04 -3.77 -20.21
N LYS A 186 22.10 -4.11 -19.45
CA LYS A 186 23.36 -3.36 -19.41
C LYS A 186 23.98 -3.14 -20.80
N SER A 187 24.03 -4.17 -21.64
CA SER A 187 24.61 -4.06 -22.99
C SER A 187 23.82 -3.11 -23.88
N VAL A 188 22.49 -3.10 -23.76
CA VAL A 188 21.62 -2.19 -24.52
C VAL A 188 21.69 -0.78 -24.00
N TYR A 189 21.89 -0.61 -22.69
CA TYR A 189 22.18 0.70 -22.12
C TYR A 189 23.54 1.24 -22.60
N GLU A 190 24.59 0.42 -22.63
CA GLU A 190 25.90 0.81 -23.14
C GLU A 190 25.86 1.17 -24.64
N GLU A 191 25.11 0.41 -25.43
CA GLU A 191 24.84 0.73 -26.83
C GLU A 191 24.09 2.06 -26.97
N TRP A 192 23.02 2.27 -26.17
CA TRP A 192 22.29 3.53 -26.17
C TRP A 192 23.15 4.72 -25.71
N LEU A 193 24.07 4.52 -24.76
CA LEU A 193 25.03 5.55 -24.36
C LEU A 193 25.95 5.96 -25.52
N SER A 194 26.38 5.00 -26.34
CA SER A 194 27.20 5.28 -27.52
C SER A 194 26.41 5.95 -28.66
N GLU A 195 25.15 5.55 -28.86
CA GLU A 195 24.28 6.08 -29.92
C GLU A 195 22.88 6.46 -29.40
N PRO A 196 22.74 7.59 -28.67
CA PRO A 196 21.46 7.94 -28.04
C PRO A 196 20.31 8.22 -29.02
N GLN A 197 20.63 8.46 -30.30
CA GLN A 197 19.67 8.69 -31.39
C GLN A 197 19.10 7.39 -31.97
N LYS A 198 19.73 6.24 -31.67
CA LYS A 198 19.28 4.95 -32.16
C LYS A 198 17.98 4.57 -31.45
N SER A 199 17.00 4.14 -32.23
CA SER A 199 15.69 3.74 -31.70
C SER A 199 15.84 2.48 -30.84
N ILE A 200 15.40 2.56 -29.58
CA ILE A 200 15.27 1.39 -28.69
C ILE A 200 13.87 0.80 -28.89
N ALA A 201 13.77 -0.53 -28.88
CA ALA A 201 12.47 -1.22 -28.92
C ALA A 201 11.58 -0.76 -27.75
N SER A 202 10.32 -0.44 -28.06
CA SER A 202 9.37 0.20 -27.13
C SER A 202 9.22 -0.53 -25.78
N ASP A 203 9.26 -1.86 -25.82
CA ASP A 203 9.17 -2.75 -24.65
C ASP A 203 10.40 -2.69 -23.73
N ARG A 204 11.54 -2.21 -24.21
CA ARG A 204 12.81 -2.12 -23.48
C ARG A 204 13.17 -0.70 -23.02
N ILE A 205 12.51 0.33 -23.56
CA ILE A 205 12.80 1.74 -23.28
C ILE A 205 12.77 2.04 -21.78
N SER A 206 11.72 1.60 -21.09
CA SER A 206 11.57 1.83 -19.65
C SER A 206 12.67 1.18 -18.83
N ASP A 207 13.16 0.00 -19.25
CA ASP A 207 14.19 -0.75 -18.54
C ASP A 207 15.56 -0.08 -18.72
N VAL A 208 15.86 0.42 -19.93
CA VAL A 208 17.11 1.15 -20.22
C VAL A 208 17.22 2.43 -19.41
N TYR A 209 16.16 3.24 -19.36
CA TYR A 209 16.18 4.50 -18.60
C TYR A 209 16.21 4.26 -17.10
N SER A 210 15.54 3.21 -16.61
CA SER A 210 15.61 2.82 -15.20
C SER A 210 17.03 2.38 -14.84
N TYR A 211 17.70 1.61 -15.70
CA TYR A 211 19.11 1.24 -15.51
C TYR A 211 20.03 2.47 -15.40
N ALA A 212 19.83 3.49 -16.25
CA ALA A 212 20.59 4.73 -16.22
C ALA A 212 20.53 5.45 -14.86
N ILE A 213 19.39 5.34 -14.16
CA ILE A 213 19.18 5.96 -12.85
C ILE A 213 19.70 5.06 -11.72
N GLU A 214 19.59 3.74 -11.87
CA GLU A 214 20.08 2.75 -10.91
C GLU A 214 21.60 2.77 -10.74
N THR A 215 22.36 3.13 -11.78
CA THR A 215 23.83 3.30 -11.66
C THR A 215 24.20 4.42 -10.68
N ASN A 216 23.25 5.30 -10.36
CA ASN A 216 23.39 6.46 -9.47
C ASN A 216 24.54 7.39 -9.86
N LYS A 217 24.96 7.35 -11.13
CA LYS A 217 25.99 8.24 -11.68
C LYS A 217 25.34 9.56 -12.09
N ARG A 218 25.90 10.67 -11.62
CA ARG A 218 25.42 12.01 -11.97
C ARG A 218 25.41 12.26 -13.48
N GLN A 219 26.42 11.75 -14.19
CA GLN A 219 26.54 11.86 -15.65
C GLN A 219 25.39 11.18 -16.38
N ASP A 220 24.99 9.98 -15.94
CA ASP A 220 23.92 9.18 -16.54
C ASP A 220 22.56 9.90 -16.39
N TRP A 221 22.30 10.48 -15.21
CA TRP A 221 21.12 11.30 -14.98
C TRP A 221 21.09 12.55 -15.87
N ASP A 222 22.21 13.29 -15.93
CA ASP A 222 22.33 14.50 -16.76
C ASP A 222 22.14 14.18 -18.24
N MET A 223 22.68 13.05 -18.70
CA MET A 223 22.51 12.56 -20.07
C MET A 223 21.03 12.24 -20.37
N LEU A 224 20.35 11.52 -19.48
CA LEU A 224 18.94 11.16 -19.66
C LEU A 224 18.06 12.42 -19.73
N TYR A 225 18.30 13.40 -18.85
CA TYR A 225 17.61 14.69 -18.92
C TYR A 225 17.86 15.41 -20.25
N HIS A 226 19.11 15.47 -20.71
CA HIS A 226 19.46 16.09 -21.99
C HIS A 226 18.81 15.40 -23.20
N GLN A 227 18.68 14.07 -23.18
CA GLN A 227 17.96 13.37 -24.25
C GLN A 227 16.45 13.65 -24.22
N SER A 228 15.88 13.85 -23.02
CA SER A 228 14.46 14.18 -22.88
C SER A 228 14.09 15.53 -23.50
N THR A 229 15.02 16.48 -23.59
CA THR A 229 14.79 17.78 -24.24
C THR A 229 14.97 17.73 -25.76
N LYS A 230 15.70 16.73 -26.28
CA LYS A 230 16.00 16.57 -27.71
C LYS A 230 15.03 15.66 -28.46
N THR A 231 14.45 14.69 -27.76
CA THR A 231 13.59 13.69 -28.40
C THR A 231 12.33 14.30 -29.00
N ARG A 232 11.92 13.77 -30.17
CA ARG A 232 10.66 14.15 -30.83
C ARG A 232 9.47 13.28 -30.40
N SER A 233 9.73 12.15 -29.73
CA SER A 233 8.69 11.25 -29.24
C SER A 233 8.19 11.74 -27.88
N SER A 234 6.92 12.18 -27.83
CA SER A 234 6.25 12.58 -26.59
C SER A 234 6.21 11.45 -25.57
N THR A 235 5.98 10.22 -26.01
CA THR A 235 6.01 9.02 -25.17
C THR A 235 7.39 8.83 -24.55
N ASN A 236 8.46 8.86 -25.35
CA ASN A 236 9.82 8.67 -24.81
C ASN A 236 10.19 9.82 -23.88
N LYS A 237 9.81 11.05 -24.23
CA LYS A 237 10.02 12.24 -23.39
C LYS A 237 9.37 12.07 -22.02
N TRP A 238 8.09 11.69 -21.97
CA TRP A 238 7.37 11.45 -20.74
C TRP A 238 8.02 10.33 -19.91
N VAL A 239 8.41 9.21 -20.53
CA VAL A 239 9.10 8.11 -19.83
C VAL A 239 10.45 8.58 -19.27
N MET A 240 11.26 9.31 -20.04
CA MET A 240 12.54 9.84 -19.56
C MET A 240 12.34 10.79 -18.38
N GLN A 241 11.46 11.79 -18.52
CA GLN A 241 11.22 12.81 -17.50
C GLN A 241 10.70 12.20 -16.19
N THR A 242 9.74 11.27 -16.27
CA THR A 242 9.21 10.60 -15.08
C THR A 242 10.18 9.57 -14.49
N THR A 243 11.14 9.05 -15.26
CA THR A 243 12.18 8.14 -14.75
C THR A 243 13.27 8.88 -13.98
N LEU A 244 13.58 10.13 -14.33
CA LEU A 244 14.52 10.97 -13.57
C LEU A 244 14.14 11.12 -12.08
N ALA A 245 12.84 11.02 -11.75
CA ALA A 245 12.31 11.10 -10.39
C ALA A 245 12.66 9.87 -9.53
N CYS A 246 13.20 8.81 -10.12
CA CYS A 246 13.56 7.57 -9.44
C CYS A 246 14.98 7.55 -8.87
N THR A 247 15.73 8.64 -8.99
CA THR A 247 17.09 8.75 -8.42
C THR A 247 17.05 8.77 -6.89
N ARG A 248 18.12 8.28 -6.26
CA ARG A 248 18.33 8.35 -4.81
C ARG A 248 19.09 9.62 -4.38
N ASP A 249 19.63 10.38 -5.34
CA ASP A 249 20.35 11.62 -5.07
C ASP A 249 19.38 12.78 -4.82
N MET A 250 19.34 13.24 -3.56
CA MET A 250 18.47 14.35 -3.13
C MET A 250 18.76 15.68 -3.85
N THR A 251 19.99 15.89 -4.32
CA THR A 251 20.35 17.09 -5.09
C THR A 251 19.72 17.04 -6.48
N GLN A 252 19.73 15.86 -7.12
CA GLN A 252 19.09 15.65 -8.41
C GLN A 252 17.56 15.75 -8.31
N LEU A 253 16.95 15.18 -7.27
CA LEU A 253 15.51 15.32 -7.00
C LEU A 253 15.11 16.79 -6.80
N THR A 254 15.89 17.54 -6.00
CA THR A 254 15.64 18.97 -5.77
C THR A 254 15.75 19.77 -7.09
N ARG A 255 16.75 19.46 -7.92
CA ARG A 255 16.91 20.08 -9.24
C ARG A 255 15.75 19.76 -10.17
N LEU A 256 15.30 18.50 -10.22
CA LEU A 256 14.16 18.07 -11.03
C LEU A 256 12.88 18.81 -10.64
N LEU A 257 12.59 18.90 -9.35
CA LEU A 257 11.42 19.64 -8.86
C LEU A 257 11.47 21.11 -9.27
N ASN A 258 12.63 21.76 -9.22
CA ASN A 258 12.77 23.13 -9.72
C ASN A 258 12.53 23.23 -11.24
N TYR A 259 12.89 22.21 -12.02
CA TYR A 259 12.57 22.16 -13.45
C TYR A 259 11.08 22.01 -13.71
N CYS A 260 10.32 21.38 -12.81
CA CYS A 260 8.86 21.29 -12.92
C CYS A 260 8.14 22.65 -12.85
N LEU A 261 8.80 23.73 -12.43
CA LEU A 261 8.25 25.09 -12.44
C LEU A 261 8.43 25.81 -13.78
N ASP A 262 9.10 25.18 -14.74
CA ASP A 262 9.45 25.75 -16.04
C ASP A 262 8.90 24.84 -17.14
N PRO A 263 7.77 25.22 -17.79
CA PRO A 263 7.17 24.44 -18.88
C PRO A 263 8.09 24.19 -20.08
N SER A 264 9.18 24.97 -20.23
CA SER A 264 10.18 24.74 -21.28
C SER A 264 11.12 23.55 -20.99
N LYS A 265 11.20 23.13 -19.72
CA LYS A 265 12.10 22.06 -19.26
C LYS A 265 11.37 20.74 -19.04
N ILE A 266 10.22 20.78 -18.39
CA ILE A 266 9.40 19.61 -18.06
C ILE A 266 7.99 19.82 -18.60
N ASP A 267 7.44 18.80 -19.25
CA ASP A 267 6.09 18.89 -19.79
C ASP A 267 5.07 18.84 -18.65
N ALA A 268 4.00 19.66 -18.74
CA ALA A 268 2.97 19.74 -17.70
C ALA A 268 2.38 18.36 -17.35
N VAL A 269 2.19 17.49 -18.36
CA VAL A 269 1.70 16.10 -18.21
C VAL A 269 2.65 15.19 -17.40
N SER A 270 3.92 15.57 -17.24
CA SER A 270 4.91 14.84 -16.44
C SER A 270 5.03 15.37 -15.01
N VAL A 271 4.62 16.61 -14.75
CA VAL A 271 4.80 17.27 -13.43
C VAL A 271 4.11 16.48 -12.31
N GLN A 272 2.84 16.10 -12.50
CA GLN A 272 2.09 15.34 -11.49
C GLN A 272 2.80 14.01 -11.16
N THR A 273 3.15 13.23 -12.19
CA THR A 273 3.82 11.92 -11.98
C THR A 273 5.20 12.07 -11.36
N ILE A 274 5.96 13.13 -11.70
CA ILE A 274 7.24 13.42 -11.05
C ILE A 274 7.01 13.70 -9.56
N LEU A 275 6.07 14.58 -9.21
CA LEU A 275 5.77 14.92 -7.81
C LEU A 275 5.35 13.68 -7.00
N GLU A 276 4.48 12.85 -7.57
CA GLU A 276 4.06 11.59 -6.96
C GLU A 276 5.26 10.66 -6.75
N LYS A 277 6.08 10.41 -7.77
CA LYS A 277 7.28 9.56 -7.65
C LYS A 277 8.28 10.07 -6.63
N VAL A 278 8.60 11.36 -6.63
CA VAL A 278 9.49 11.96 -5.62
C VAL A 278 8.89 11.81 -4.23
N ALA A 279 7.57 11.94 -4.07
CA ALA A 279 6.91 11.78 -2.78
C ALA A 279 6.95 10.33 -2.24
N CYS A 280 7.27 9.36 -3.09
CA CYS A 280 7.36 7.94 -2.73
C CYS A 280 8.79 7.46 -2.44
N THR A 281 9.83 8.26 -2.71
CA THR A 281 11.22 7.93 -2.39
C THR A 281 11.55 8.22 -0.93
N THR A 282 12.47 7.45 -0.36
CA THR A 282 12.97 7.63 1.01
C THR A 282 13.63 9.01 1.14
N GLY A 283 13.10 9.88 2.00
CA GLY A 283 13.52 11.29 2.14
C GLY A 283 12.89 12.26 1.12
N GLY A 284 12.41 11.78 -0.04
CA GLY A 284 11.77 12.58 -1.07
C GLY A 284 10.38 13.08 -0.72
N ARG A 285 9.64 12.36 0.13
CA ARG A 285 8.31 12.78 0.64
C ARG A 285 8.31 14.18 1.24
N LEU A 286 9.21 14.43 2.18
CA LEU A 286 9.32 15.73 2.84
C LEU A 286 9.75 16.82 1.86
N LEU A 287 10.65 16.48 0.93
CA LEU A 287 11.10 17.38 -0.13
C LEU A 287 9.93 17.78 -1.06
N ALA A 288 9.18 16.82 -1.57
CA ALA A 288 8.01 17.04 -2.42
C ALA A 288 6.94 17.86 -1.69
N PHE A 289 6.63 17.53 -0.43
CA PHE A 289 5.67 18.29 0.37
C PHE A 289 6.11 19.75 0.58
N ARG A 290 7.37 19.99 0.93
CA ARG A 290 7.92 21.35 1.08
C ARG A 290 7.88 22.12 -0.23
N PHE A 291 8.22 21.46 -1.34
CA PHE A 291 8.17 22.04 -2.67
C PHE A 291 6.75 22.46 -3.07
N LEU A 292 5.76 21.57 -2.88
CA LEU A 292 4.35 21.86 -3.13
C LEU A 292 3.87 23.06 -2.30
N ARG A 293 4.14 23.05 -0.99
CA ARG A 293 3.72 24.14 -0.10
C ARG A 293 4.34 25.48 -0.50
N LYS A 294 5.60 25.49 -0.93
CA LYS A 294 6.31 26.71 -1.33
C LYS A 294 5.84 27.26 -2.67
N ASN A 295 5.43 26.39 -3.60
CA ASN A 295 5.14 26.77 -4.99
C ASN A 295 3.68 26.56 -5.39
N TRP A 296 2.77 26.38 -4.43
CA TRP A 296 1.36 26.03 -4.67
C TRP A 296 0.67 26.92 -5.71
N GLN A 297 0.79 28.25 -5.56
CA GLN A 297 0.17 29.20 -6.50
C GLN A 297 0.71 29.06 -7.93
N LYS A 298 2.03 28.93 -8.08
CA LYS A 298 2.64 28.75 -9.41
C LYS A 298 2.17 27.47 -10.09
N LEU A 299 2.00 26.39 -9.33
CA LEU A 299 1.53 25.11 -9.86
C LEU A 299 0.04 25.16 -10.27
N LEU A 300 -0.76 26.05 -9.67
CA LEU A 300 -2.15 26.26 -10.09
C LEU A 300 -2.26 27.07 -11.38
N GLU A 301 -1.26 27.89 -11.68
CA GLU A 301 -1.22 28.79 -12.85
C GLU A 301 -0.62 28.14 -14.11
N MET A 302 -0.05 26.93 -13.98
CA MET A 302 0.57 26.14 -15.06
C MET A 302 -0.43 25.25 -15.79
#